data_AF-A0A8S9FT67-F1
#
_entry.id   AF-A0A8S9FT67-F1
#
_cell.length_a   1.000
_cell.length_b   1.000
_cell.length_c   1.000
_cell.angle_alpha   90.00
_cell.angle_beta   90.00
_cell.angle_gamma   90.00
#
_symmetry.space_group_name_H-M   'P 1'
#
loop_
_entity.id
_entity.type
_entity.pdbx_description
1 polymer ?
#
loop_
_entity_poly.entity_id
_entity_poly.type
_entity_poly.pdbx_seq_one_letter_code
_entity_poly.pdbx_strand_id
1 'polypeptide(L)'
;MSPLNLTAAADCSAMADPYLRDLMLDWSIRRTCYPSMSISAISFMVSVGFNAAASVRVSNELGAGNPRAAAFSTFVTTGVSLLLAVFEAVVVMSWRNVISYAFTDSPEVAEAVADLSPFLAITIVLNGVQPVLSGVAVGCGWQAFVAYVNIGCYYVVGIPIGFVLGFTYDMGAKGIWTGMIGGTLMQTIILVIVTFRTDWDKEVEKASSRLDQWEESREPLLKQ
;
A
#
# COMPACT_ATOMS: atom_id res chain seq x y z
N MET A 1 12.54 14.42 -53.47
CA MET A 1 13.14 15.77 -53.46
C MET A 1 12.14 16.67 -52.75
N SER A 2 12.25 17.06 -51.48
CA SER A 2 13.17 16.84 -50.37
C SER A 2 12.35 17.23 -49.11
N PRO A 3 12.66 16.70 -47.91
CA PRO A 3 11.83 16.85 -46.72
C PRO A 3 11.69 18.31 -46.28
N LEU A 4 10.51 18.67 -45.78
CA LEU A 4 10.32 19.90 -45.01
C LEU A 4 11.17 19.77 -43.74
N ASN A 5 12.26 20.52 -43.67
CA ASN A 5 13.14 20.63 -42.51
C ASN A 5 12.35 21.17 -41.31
N LEU A 6 11.94 20.26 -40.42
CA LEU A 6 11.35 20.56 -39.11
C LEU A 6 12.46 20.79 -38.06
N THR A 7 13.47 21.58 -38.40
CA THR A 7 14.62 21.90 -37.52
C THR A 7 14.89 23.40 -37.38
N ALA A 8 13.95 24.28 -37.76
CA ALA A 8 14.13 25.72 -37.58
C ALA A 8 12.90 26.33 -36.88
N ALA A 9 13.17 27.04 -35.78
CA ALA A 9 12.24 27.70 -34.83
C ALA A 9 11.52 26.70 -33.89
N ALA A 10 11.89 26.47 -32.63
CA ALA A 10 12.45 27.41 -31.66
C ALA A 10 11.78 28.80 -31.75
N ASP A 11 10.44 28.82 -31.85
CA ASP A 11 9.66 30.01 -31.57
C ASP A 11 9.74 30.31 -30.08
N CYS A 12 10.79 31.05 -29.71
CA CYS A 12 10.99 31.68 -28.41
C CYS A 12 9.83 32.63 -28.04
N SER A 13 8.96 32.96 -29.00
CA SER A 13 7.72 33.74 -28.87
C SER A 13 6.57 32.95 -28.25
N ALA A 14 6.46 31.63 -28.47
CA ALA A 14 5.41 30.79 -27.87
C ALA A 14 5.62 30.56 -26.37
N MET A 15 6.84 30.76 -25.88
CA MET A 15 7.16 30.67 -24.46
C MET A 15 6.67 31.90 -23.67
N ALA A 16 6.32 33.02 -24.29
CA ALA A 16 5.88 34.22 -23.58
C ALA A 16 4.41 34.19 -23.13
N ASP A 17 3.60 33.28 -23.70
CA ASP A 17 2.17 33.19 -23.40
C ASP A 17 1.93 32.29 -22.16
N PRO A 18 1.39 32.84 -21.05
CA PRO A 18 1.14 32.09 -19.81
C PRO A 18 0.16 30.92 -20.00
N TYR A 19 -0.77 30.99 -20.96
CA TYR A 19 -1.71 29.90 -21.24
C TYR A 19 -1.02 28.68 -21.88
N LEU A 20 -0.05 28.93 -22.78
CA LEU A 20 0.75 27.89 -23.43
C LEU A 20 1.76 27.24 -22.46
N ARG A 21 2.27 27.98 -21.47
CA ARG A 21 3.09 27.42 -20.39
C ARG A 21 2.29 26.49 -19.50
N ASP A 22 1.08 26.88 -19.07
CA ASP A 22 0.20 26.01 -18.27
C ASP A 22 -0.22 24.77 -19.06
N LEU A 23 -0.50 24.91 -20.35
CA LEU A 23 -0.80 23.78 -21.23
C LEU A 23 0.42 22.87 -21.42
N MET A 24 1.63 23.41 -21.60
CA MET A 24 2.86 22.62 -21.66
C MET A 24 3.20 21.95 -20.33
N LEU A 25 2.94 22.60 -19.19
CA LEU A 25 3.07 22.02 -17.85
C LEU A 25 2.07 20.87 -17.67
N ASP A 26 0.80 21.04 -18.02
CA ASP A 26 -0.22 19.97 -17.99
C ASP A 26 0.14 18.81 -18.95
N TRP A 27 0.67 19.10 -20.13
CA TRP A 27 1.15 18.08 -21.09
C TRP A 27 2.39 17.33 -20.60
N SER A 28 3.32 18.02 -19.92
CA SER A 28 4.52 17.41 -19.33
C SER A 28 4.15 16.57 -18.11
N ILE A 29 3.25 17.08 -17.26
CA ILE A 29 2.70 16.35 -16.10
C ILE A 29 1.90 15.13 -16.58
N ARG A 30 1.06 15.24 -17.63
CA ARG A 30 0.35 14.09 -18.21
C ARG A 30 1.25 13.08 -18.90
N ARG A 31 2.32 13.49 -19.58
CA ARG A 31 3.22 12.53 -20.23
C ARG A 31 4.13 11.82 -19.23
N THR A 32 4.60 12.51 -18.20
CA THR A 32 5.63 11.99 -17.30
C THR A 32 5.06 11.42 -16.00
N CYS A 33 3.97 11.98 -15.45
CA CYS A 33 3.36 11.53 -14.20
C CYS A 33 2.26 10.47 -14.39
N TYR A 34 1.58 10.43 -15.54
CA TYR A 34 0.48 9.49 -15.77
C TYR A 34 0.94 8.01 -15.85
N PRO A 35 2.07 7.67 -16.50
CA PRO A 35 2.58 6.29 -16.49
C PRO A 35 3.08 5.85 -15.11
N SER A 36 3.72 6.75 -14.36
CA SER A 36 4.26 6.50 -13.02
C SER A 36 3.15 6.32 -11.98
N MET A 37 2.10 7.17 -12.01
CA MET A 37 0.92 6.97 -11.17
C MET A 37 0.14 5.70 -11.54
N SER A 38 0.11 5.33 -12.82
CA SER A 38 -0.56 4.10 -13.27
C SER A 38 0.17 2.84 -12.78
N ILE A 39 1.51 2.81 -12.83
CA ILE A 39 2.30 1.66 -12.36
C ILE A 39 2.19 1.52 -10.83
N SER A 40 2.28 2.62 -10.07
CA SER A 40 2.05 2.58 -8.62
C SER A 40 0.62 2.18 -8.25
N ALA A 41 -0.38 2.62 -9.01
CA ALA A 41 -1.77 2.21 -8.82
C ALA A 41 -1.99 0.72 -9.13
N ILE A 42 -1.32 0.16 -10.14
CA ILE A 42 -1.38 -1.28 -10.45
C ILE A 42 -0.78 -2.11 -9.32
N SER A 43 0.40 -1.74 -8.80
CA SER A 43 0.97 -2.43 -7.62
C SER A 43 0.06 -2.32 -6.40
N PHE A 44 -0.55 -1.15 -6.16
CA PHE A 44 -1.49 -0.99 -5.05
C PHE A 44 -2.77 -1.83 -5.23
N MET A 45 -3.28 -1.95 -6.46
CA MET A 45 -4.45 -2.79 -6.78
C MET A 45 -4.16 -4.28 -6.54
N VAL A 46 -2.93 -4.75 -6.79
CA VAL A 46 -2.52 -6.12 -6.46
C VAL A 46 -2.58 -6.32 -4.94
N SER A 47 -2.05 -5.39 -4.14
CA SER A 47 -2.10 -5.47 -2.67
C SER A 47 -3.54 -5.46 -2.13
N VAL A 48 -4.43 -4.65 -2.72
CA VAL A 48 -5.86 -4.60 -2.36
C VAL A 48 -6.55 -5.93 -2.69
N GLY A 49 -6.23 -6.55 -3.84
CA GLY A 49 -6.74 -7.86 -4.21
C GLY A 49 -6.38 -8.94 -3.19
N PHE A 50 -5.13 -8.95 -2.70
CA PHE A 50 -4.69 -9.86 -1.64
C PHE A 50 -5.37 -9.59 -0.30
N ASN A 51 -5.59 -8.32 0.08
CA ASN A 51 -6.34 -7.96 1.28
C ASN A 51 -7.77 -8.55 1.24
N ALA A 52 -8.48 -8.36 0.12
CA ALA A 52 -9.85 -8.85 -0.03
C ALA A 52 -9.90 -10.39 0.00
N ALA A 53 -8.99 -11.06 -0.70
CA ALA A 53 -8.89 -12.52 -0.71
C ALA A 53 -8.61 -13.09 0.69
N ALA A 54 -7.71 -12.45 1.45
CA ALA A 54 -7.42 -12.83 2.83
C ALA A 54 -8.65 -12.69 3.73
N SER A 55 -9.35 -11.56 3.65
CA SER A 55 -10.56 -11.30 4.44
C SER A 55 -11.64 -12.35 4.17
N VAL A 56 -11.95 -12.62 2.90
CA VAL A 56 -13.02 -13.57 2.54
C VAL A 56 -12.69 -14.98 3.01
N ARG A 57 -11.46 -15.45 2.81
CA ARG A 57 -11.05 -16.80 3.23
C ARG A 57 -11.13 -16.96 4.74
N VAL A 58 -10.62 -16.00 5.51
CA VAL A 58 -10.64 -16.08 6.98
C VAL A 58 -12.06 -15.99 7.52
N SER A 59 -12.90 -15.11 6.98
CA SER A 59 -14.32 -15.01 7.37
C SER A 59 -15.08 -16.32 7.11
N ASN A 60 -14.84 -16.96 5.96
CA ASN A 60 -15.52 -18.22 5.62
C ASN A 60 -15.11 -19.37 6.56
N GLU A 61 -13.81 -19.51 6.87
CA GLU A 61 -13.35 -20.59 7.78
C GLU A 61 -13.81 -20.36 9.22
N LEU A 62 -13.88 -19.11 9.67
CA LEU A 62 -14.45 -18.74 10.96
C LEU A 62 -15.95 -19.03 11.03
N GLY A 63 -16.70 -18.66 9.98
CA GLY A 63 -18.13 -18.95 9.87
C GLY A 63 -18.45 -20.44 9.74
N ALA A 64 -17.51 -21.24 9.22
CA ALA A 64 -17.64 -22.69 9.14
C ALA A 64 -17.33 -23.42 10.46
N GLY A 65 -16.95 -22.70 11.53
CA GLY A 65 -16.67 -23.32 12.83
C GLY A 65 -15.30 -24.02 12.92
N ASN A 66 -14.36 -23.73 12.00
CA ASN A 66 -13.10 -24.46 11.88
C ASN A 66 -11.88 -23.61 12.31
N PRO A 67 -11.53 -23.57 13.61
CA PRO A 67 -10.48 -22.68 14.13
C PRO A 67 -9.09 -23.01 13.57
N ARG A 68 -8.79 -24.30 13.38
CA ARG A 68 -7.52 -24.74 12.75
C ARG A 68 -7.41 -24.31 11.29
N ALA A 69 -8.51 -24.34 10.55
CA ALA A 69 -8.53 -23.93 9.14
C ALA A 69 -8.39 -22.40 9.02
N ALA A 70 -9.01 -21.63 9.92
CA ALA A 70 -8.85 -20.18 9.99
C ALA A 70 -7.39 -19.77 10.30
N ALA A 71 -6.75 -20.43 11.27
CA ALA A 71 -5.34 -20.22 11.60
C ALA A 71 -4.41 -20.58 10.43
N PHE A 72 -4.65 -21.72 9.79
CA PHE A 72 -3.89 -22.19 8.64
C PHE A 72 -4.05 -21.25 7.43
N SER A 73 -5.28 -20.82 7.14
CA SER A 73 -5.59 -19.86 6.08
C SER A 73 -4.84 -18.55 6.28
N THR A 74 -4.86 -18.04 7.51
CA THR A 74 -4.12 -16.82 7.90
C THR A 74 -2.61 -16.98 7.71
N PHE A 75 -2.03 -18.09 8.15
CA PHE A 75 -0.60 -18.35 8.00
C PHE A 75 -0.19 -18.47 6.53
N VAL A 76 -0.94 -19.26 5.74
CA VAL A 76 -0.68 -19.45 4.30
C VAL A 76 -0.82 -18.15 3.54
N THR A 77 -1.91 -17.39 3.76
CA THR A 77 -2.14 -16.14 3.03
C THR A 77 -1.10 -15.08 3.39
N THR A 78 -0.68 -14.99 4.67
CA THR A 78 0.42 -14.09 5.07
C THR A 78 1.76 -14.53 4.46
N GLY A 79 2.05 -15.84 4.44
CA GLY A 79 3.28 -16.37 3.85
C GLY A 79 3.37 -16.16 2.33
N VAL A 80 2.30 -16.44 1.59
CA VAL A 80 2.23 -16.21 0.14
C VAL A 80 2.37 -14.73 -0.19
N SER A 81 1.71 -13.86 0.58
CA SER A 81 1.83 -12.41 0.45
C SER A 81 3.26 -11.92 0.68
N LEU A 82 3.95 -12.43 1.73
CA LEU A 82 5.34 -12.09 1.99
C LEU A 82 6.25 -12.53 0.84
N LEU A 83 6.07 -13.74 0.31
CA LEU A 83 6.85 -14.24 -0.84
C LEU A 83 6.66 -13.37 -2.09
N LEU A 84 5.42 -12.97 -2.38
CA LEU A 84 5.13 -12.07 -3.49
C LEU A 84 5.71 -10.68 -3.27
N ALA A 85 5.61 -10.13 -2.06
CA ALA A 85 6.17 -8.82 -1.73
C ALA A 85 7.71 -8.81 -1.83
N VAL A 86 8.37 -9.88 -1.40
CA VAL A 86 9.82 -10.06 -1.57
C VAL A 86 10.18 -10.20 -3.05
N PHE A 87 9.39 -10.96 -3.81
CA PHE A 87 9.59 -11.08 -5.26
C PHE A 87 9.46 -9.71 -5.96
N GLU A 88 8.43 -8.93 -5.66
CA GLU A 88 8.25 -7.57 -6.18
C GLU A 88 9.40 -6.65 -5.78
N ALA A 89 9.85 -6.70 -4.53
CA ALA A 89 10.99 -5.92 -4.06
C ALA A 89 12.29 -6.28 -4.81
N VAL A 90 12.54 -7.57 -5.08
CA VAL A 90 13.69 -8.03 -5.87
C VAL A 90 13.58 -7.57 -7.32
N VAL A 91 12.39 -7.65 -7.93
CA VAL A 91 12.13 -7.18 -9.30
C VAL A 91 12.39 -5.68 -9.40
N VAL A 92 11.87 -4.89 -8.45
CA VAL A 92 12.06 -3.43 -8.42
C VAL A 92 13.52 -3.05 -8.18
N MET A 93 14.23 -3.75 -7.29
CA MET A 93 15.66 -3.53 -7.09
C MET A 93 16.50 -3.88 -8.32
N SER A 94 16.13 -4.96 -9.03
CA SER A 94 16.84 -5.42 -10.23
C SER A 94 16.61 -4.49 -11.41
N TRP A 95 15.40 -3.94 -11.54
CA TRP A 95 15.04 -2.99 -12.60
C TRP A 95 15.30 -1.52 -12.24
N ARG A 96 15.82 -1.21 -11.05
CA ARG A 96 15.93 0.18 -10.53
C ARG A 96 16.63 1.13 -11.52
N ASN A 97 17.70 0.65 -12.16
CA ASN A 97 18.54 1.45 -13.05
C ASN A 97 17.95 1.61 -14.45
N VAL A 98 16.89 0.86 -14.79
CA VAL A 98 16.22 0.91 -16.11
C VAL A 98 14.88 1.61 -15.98
N ILE A 99 14.18 1.41 -14.86
CA ILE A 99 12.96 2.14 -14.49
C ILE A 99 13.26 3.64 -14.29
N SER A 100 14.40 4.01 -13.69
CA SER A 100 14.79 5.41 -13.52
C SER A 100 14.85 6.16 -14.86
N TYR A 101 15.45 5.55 -15.89
CA TYR A 101 15.50 6.13 -17.25
C TYR A 101 14.17 6.04 -18.02
N ALA A 102 13.25 5.17 -17.61
CA ALA A 102 11.90 5.14 -18.19
C ALA A 102 11.01 6.29 -17.68
N PHE A 103 11.34 6.88 -16.53
CA PHE A 103 10.60 7.99 -15.93
C PHE A 103 11.27 9.36 -16.10
N THR A 104 12.58 9.41 -16.40
CA THR A 104 13.28 10.67 -16.60
C THR A 104 14.54 10.51 -17.45
N ASP A 105 14.76 11.43 -18.40
CA ASP A 105 16.02 11.55 -19.14
C ASP A 105 17.07 12.39 -18.38
N SER A 106 16.69 12.97 -17.22
CA SER A 106 17.61 13.81 -16.43
C SER A 106 18.46 12.96 -15.47
N PRO A 107 19.80 13.01 -15.56
CA PRO A 107 20.69 12.23 -14.71
C PRO A 107 20.52 12.55 -13.21
N GLU A 108 20.17 13.80 -12.85
CA GLU A 108 19.94 14.21 -11.45
C GLU A 108 18.70 13.53 -10.83
N VAL A 109 17.67 13.30 -11.63
CA VAL A 109 16.44 12.64 -11.17
C VAL A 109 16.65 11.13 -11.12
N ALA A 110 17.41 10.56 -12.06
CA ALA A 110 17.78 9.14 -12.04
C ALA A 110 18.63 8.77 -10.82
N GLU A 111 19.57 9.64 -10.42
CA GLU A 111 20.39 9.45 -9.22
C GLU A 111 19.55 9.56 -7.94
N ALA A 112 18.64 10.54 -7.86
CA ALA A 112 17.71 10.67 -6.74
C ALA A 112 16.78 9.44 -6.58
N VAL A 113 16.33 8.83 -7.69
CA VAL A 113 15.51 7.61 -7.68
C VAL A 113 16.34 6.39 -7.24
N ALA A 114 17.60 6.28 -7.68
CA ALA A 114 18.51 5.23 -7.23
C ALA A 114 18.76 5.30 -5.71
N ASP A 115 18.85 6.51 -5.17
CA ASP A 115 19.02 6.79 -3.74
C ASP A 115 17.78 6.45 -2.89
N LEU A 116 16.59 6.58 -3.47
CA LEU A 116 15.30 6.26 -2.82
C LEU A 116 14.90 4.79 -2.99
N SER A 117 15.54 4.07 -3.90
CA SER A 117 15.24 2.65 -4.21
C SER A 117 15.24 1.72 -2.98
N PRO A 118 16.15 1.86 -1.99
CA PRO A 118 16.09 1.04 -0.77
C PRO A 118 14.85 1.32 0.08
N PHE A 119 14.42 2.57 0.17
CA PHE A 119 13.18 2.96 0.89
C PHE A 119 11.93 2.43 0.18
N LEU A 120 11.93 2.45 -1.16
CA LEU A 120 10.88 1.84 -1.98
C LEU A 120 10.79 0.34 -1.77
N ALA A 121 11.92 -0.38 -1.77
CA ALA A 121 11.93 -1.82 -1.52
C ALA A 121 11.34 -2.18 -0.15
N ILE A 122 11.72 -1.46 0.91
CA ILE A 122 11.15 -1.62 2.25
C ILE A 122 9.65 -1.32 2.26
N THR A 123 9.25 -0.25 1.56
CA THR A 123 7.84 0.15 1.44
C THR A 123 7.02 -0.92 0.72
N ILE A 124 7.54 -1.56 -0.33
CA ILE A 124 6.87 -2.64 -1.06
C ILE A 124 6.67 -3.85 -0.15
N VAL A 125 7.71 -4.27 0.59
CA VAL A 125 7.59 -5.40 1.53
C VAL A 125 6.53 -5.11 2.61
N LEU A 126 6.53 -3.90 3.17
CA LEU A 126 5.54 -3.47 4.14
C LEU A 126 4.12 -3.41 3.56
N ASN A 127 3.95 -2.89 2.34
CA ASN A 127 2.66 -2.85 1.65
C ASN A 127 2.19 -4.23 1.16
N GLY A 128 3.06 -5.24 1.11
CA GLY A 128 2.62 -6.62 0.90
C GLY A 128 1.96 -7.18 2.14
N VAL A 129 2.64 -7.07 3.29
CA VAL A 129 2.22 -7.72 4.54
C VAL A 129 1.08 -6.98 5.24
N GLN A 130 1.13 -5.65 5.30
CA GLN A 130 0.20 -4.87 6.11
C GLN A 130 -1.26 -4.93 5.63
N PRO A 131 -1.57 -4.83 4.33
CA PRO A 131 -2.93 -4.97 3.84
C PRO A 131 -3.45 -6.39 4.07
N VAL A 132 -2.62 -7.42 3.93
CA VAL A 132 -3.07 -8.80 4.15
C VAL A 132 -3.42 -9.05 5.61
N LEU A 133 -2.59 -8.60 6.56
CA LEU A 133 -2.91 -8.67 7.98
C LEU A 133 -4.15 -7.86 8.35
N SER A 134 -4.32 -6.69 7.72
CA SER A 134 -5.53 -5.88 7.90
C SER A 134 -6.75 -6.60 7.35
N GLY A 135 -6.62 -7.30 6.22
CA GLY A 135 -7.68 -8.13 5.63
C GLY A 135 -8.05 -9.31 6.54
N VAL A 136 -7.08 -10.01 7.12
CA VAL A 136 -7.32 -11.06 8.13
C VAL A 136 -8.08 -10.49 9.33
N ALA A 137 -7.61 -9.36 9.88
CA ALA A 137 -8.25 -8.74 11.03
C ALA A 137 -9.67 -8.24 10.74
N VAL A 138 -9.93 -7.71 9.53
CA VAL A 138 -11.28 -7.38 9.07
C VAL A 138 -12.12 -8.65 8.94
N GLY A 139 -11.53 -9.74 8.42
CA GLY A 139 -12.17 -11.04 8.30
C GLY A 139 -12.61 -11.65 9.63
N CYS A 140 -11.85 -11.42 10.71
CA CYS A 140 -12.21 -11.77 12.10
C CYS A 140 -13.20 -10.77 12.74
N GLY A 141 -13.47 -9.64 12.10
CA GLY A 141 -14.31 -8.56 12.64
C GLY A 141 -13.61 -7.69 13.68
N TRP A 142 -12.29 -7.53 13.60
CA TRP A 142 -11.46 -6.65 14.44
C TRP A 142 -11.20 -5.28 13.80
N GLN A 143 -11.96 -4.90 12.78
CA GLN A 143 -11.81 -3.64 12.06
C GLN A 143 -11.65 -2.40 12.98
N ALA A 144 -12.41 -2.34 14.09
CA ALA A 144 -12.30 -1.25 15.06
C ALA A 144 -10.94 -1.22 15.77
N PHE A 145 -10.43 -2.38 16.19
CA PHE A 145 -9.10 -2.49 16.80
C PHE A 145 -8.01 -2.03 15.82
N VAL A 146 -8.07 -2.49 14.56
CA VAL A 146 -7.12 -2.07 13.52
C VAL A 146 -7.17 -0.56 13.29
N ALA A 147 -8.36 0.04 13.26
CA ALA A 147 -8.53 1.48 13.11
C ALA A 147 -7.87 2.28 14.26
N TYR A 148 -8.07 1.85 15.52
CA TYR A 148 -7.43 2.49 16.67
C TYR A 148 -5.90 2.35 16.62
N VAL A 149 -5.38 1.17 16.29
CA VAL A 149 -3.94 0.94 16.14
C VAL A 149 -3.38 1.81 15.00
N ASN A 150 -4.07 1.91 13.87
CA ASN A 150 -3.65 2.75 12.74
C ASN A 150 -3.55 4.22 13.15
N ILE A 151 -4.58 4.78 13.80
CA ILE A 151 -4.57 6.16 14.28
C ILE A 151 -3.42 6.37 15.27
N GLY A 152 -3.24 5.46 16.23
CA GLY A 152 -2.12 5.52 17.18
C GLY A 152 -0.76 5.50 16.48
N CYS A 153 -0.54 4.57 15.56
CA CYS A 153 0.76 4.40 14.91
C CYS A 153 1.09 5.57 13.97
N TYR A 154 0.14 6.04 13.17
CA TYR A 154 0.40 7.13 12.23
C TYR A 154 0.47 8.49 12.92
N TYR A 155 -0.46 8.80 13.84
CA TYR A 155 -0.54 10.14 14.42
C TYR A 155 0.37 10.33 15.64
N VAL A 156 0.56 9.31 16.47
CA VAL A 156 1.37 9.42 17.70
C VAL A 156 2.84 9.13 17.43
N VAL A 157 3.15 8.29 16.44
CA VAL A 157 4.52 7.85 16.18
C VAL A 157 5.01 8.30 14.80
N GLY A 158 4.24 8.04 13.74
CA GLY A 158 4.62 8.38 12.37
C GLY A 158 4.82 9.89 12.15
N ILE A 159 3.87 10.72 12.57
CA ILE A 159 3.94 12.18 12.42
C ILE A 159 5.10 12.78 13.23
N PRO A 160 5.30 12.47 14.53
CA PRO A 160 6.41 13.03 15.29
C PRO A 160 7.77 12.57 14.77
N ILE A 161 7.93 11.30 14.40
CA ILE A 161 9.18 10.79 13.82
C ILE A 161 9.45 11.47 12.46
N GLY A 162 8.43 11.59 11.61
CA GLY A 162 8.54 12.27 10.32
C GLY A 162 8.88 13.76 10.47
N PHE A 163 8.33 14.43 11.49
CA PHE A 163 8.64 15.82 11.80
C PHE A 163 10.09 15.98 12.30
N VAL A 164 10.52 15.15 13.25
CA VAL A 164 11.90 15.19 13.77
C VAL A 164 12.92 14.86 12.68
N LEU A 165 12.70 13.82 11.88
CA LEU A 165 13.63 13.45 10.81
C LEU A 165 13.59 14.44 9.64
N GLY A 166 12.41 14.98 9.32
CA GLY A 166 12.25 15.94 8.22
C GLY A 166 12.87 17.31 8.53
N PHE A 167 12.64 17.85 9.73
CA PHE A 167 13.00 19.21 10.10
C PHE A 167 14.25 19.32 10.98
N THR A 168 14.54 18.35 11.86
CA THR A 168 15.72 18.41 12.74
C THR A 168 16.98 17.88 12.07
N TYR A 169 16.84 16.87 11.21
CA TYR A 169 17.97 16.27 10.45
C TYR A 169 18.07 16.79 9.01
N ASP A 170 17.25 17.76 8.62
CA ASP A 170 17.22 18.38 7.28
C ASP A 170 17.07 17.37 6.12
N MET A 171 16.51 16.17 6.41
CA MET A 171 16.30 15.12 5.41
C MET A 171 15.09 15.41 4.50
N GLY A 172 14.35 16.49 4.77
CA GLY A 172 13.21 16.97 3.97
C GLY A 172 12.21 15.85 3.67
N ALA A 173 11.98 15.58 2.39
CA ALA A 173 11.04 14.55 1.93
C ALA A 173 11.44 13.12 2.34
N LYS A 174 12.74 12.80 2.41
CA LYS A 174 13.23 11.48 2.87
C LYS A 174 12.84 11.25 4.33
N GLY A 175 12.96 12.27 5.18
CA GLY A 175 12.60 12.22 6.60
C GLY A 175 11.10 11.93 6.82
N ILE A 176 10.22 12.61 6.09
CA ILE A 176 8.77 12.38 6.17
C ILE A 176 8.43 10.94 5.72
N TRP A 177 9.04 10.48 4.61
CA TRP A 177 8.83 9.12 4.12
C TRP A 177 9.29 8.07 5.14
N THR A 178 10.46 8.26 5.78
CA THR A 178 10.92 7.36 6.84
C THR A 178 9.98 7.33 8.05
N GLY A 179 9.37 8.46 8.41
CA GLY A 179 8.35 8.51 9.47
C GLY A 179 7.09 7.72 9.13
N MET A 180 6.60 7.82 7.89
CA MET A 180 5.49 6.99 7.42
C MET A 180 5.83 5.50 7.44
N ILE A 181 7.00 5.12 6.91
CA ILE A 181 7.48 3.73 6.94
C ILE A 181 7.57 3.22 8.39
N GLY A 182 8.06 4.05 9.32
CA GLY A 182 8.15 3.71 10.74
C GLY A 182 6.79 3.44 11.37
N GLY A 183 5.78 4.30 11.10
CA GLY A 183 4.40 4.10 11.56
C GLY A 183 3.78 2.81 11.01
N THR A 184 3.93 2.59 9.70
CA THR A 184 3.50 1.37 8.99
C THR A 184 4.17 0.12 9.57
N LEU A 185 5.48 0.16 9.83
CA LEU A 185 6.24 -0.94 10.41
C LEU A 185 5.73 -1.27 11.82
N MET A 186 5.53 -0.25 12.66
CA MET A 186 5.02 -0.45 14.02
C MET A 186 3.62 -1.07 14.01
N GLN A 187 2.71 -0.55 13.17
CA GLN A 187 1.37 -1.12 13.00
C GLN A 187 1.44 -2.58 12.52
N THR A 188 2.34 -2.89 11.58
CA THR A 188 2.54 -4.25 11.08
C THR A 188 3.00 -5.18 12.20
N ILE A 189 3.96 -4.78 13.01
CA ILE A 189 4.45 -5.56 14.15
C ILE A 189 3.32 -5.85 15.14
N ILE A 190 2.51 -4.84 15.48
CA ILE A 190 1.37 -5.00 16.39
C ILE A 190 0.37 -6.02 15.82
N LEU A 191 -0.01 -5.89 14.55
CA LEU A 191 -0.92 -6.82 13.87
C LEU A 191 -0.37 -8.25 13.80
N VAL A 192 0.93 -8.41 13.55
CA VAL A 192 1.60 -9.71 13.55
C VAL A 192 1.53 -10.33 14.93
N ILE A 193 1.92 -9.60 15.98
CA ILE A 193 1.90 -10.10 17.36
C ILE A 193 0.49 -10.50 17.79
N VAL A 194 -0.50 -9.67 17.51
CA VAL A 194 -1.91 -9.95 17.83
C VAL A 194 -2.36 -11.20 17.10
N THR A 195 -2.13 -11.30 15.80
CA THR A 195 -2.48 -12.48 14.98
C THR A 195 -1.85 -13.76 15.52
N PHE A 196 -0.56 -13.73 15.92
CA PHE A 196 0.11 -14.90 16.51
C PHE A 196 -0.37 -15.24 17.93
N ARG A 197 -0.80 -14.25 18.71
CA ARG A 197 -1.33 -14.41 20.08
C ARG A 197 -2.83 -14.76 20.09
N THR A 198 -3.47 -14.82 18.93
CA THR A 198 -4.91 -15.02 18.83
C THR A 198 -5.28 -16.46 19.11
N ASP A 199 -6.25 -16.61 19.99
CA ASP A 199 -6.91 -17.88 20.28
C ASP A 199 -8.04 -18.08 19.26
N TRP A 200 -7.75 -18.89 18.24
CA TRP A 200 -8.67 -19.12 17.12
C TRP A 200 -9.96 -19.82 17.56
N ASP A 201 -9.93 -20.62 18.62
CA ASP A 201 -11.12 -21.27 19.17
C ASP A 201 -12.11 -20.23 19.70
N LYS A 202 -11.60 -19.21 20.42
CA LYS A 202 -12.43 -18.08 20.90
C LYS A 202 -12.96 -17.21 19.78
N GLU A 203 -12.18 -16.99 18.73
CA GLU A 203 -12.65 -16.20 17.59
C GLU A 203 -13.76 -16.92 16.81
N VAL A 204 -13.71 -18.25 16.71
CA VAL A 204 -14.80 -19.05 16.16
C VAL A 204 -16.06 -18.96 17.04
N GLU A 205 -15.93 -19.11 18.36
CA GLU A 205 -17.05 -18.96 19.29
C GLU A 205 -17.71 -17.57 19.19
N LYS A 206 -16.87 -16.53 19.07
CA LYS A 206 -17.32 -15.15 18.86
C LYS A 206 -17.97 -14.95 17.50
N ALA A 207 -17.51 -15.64 16.46
CA ALA A 207 -18.15 -15.63 15.14
C ALA A 207 -19.51 -16.33 15.17
N SER A 208 -19.61 -17.50 15.83
CA SER A 208 -20.86 -18.25 16.00
C SER A 208 -21.91 -17.44 16.76
N SER A 209 -21.54 -16.87 17.91
CA SER A 209 -22.48 -16.05 18.70
C SER A 209 -23.00 -14.81 17.96
N ARG A 210 -22.21 -14.23 17.04
CA ARG A 210 -22.67 -13.15 16.15
C ARG A 210 -23.70 -13.64 15.13
N LEU A 211 -23.57 -14.87 14.64
CA LEU A 211 -24.53 -15.48 13.72
C LEU A 211 -25.84 -15.81 14.44
N ASP A 212 -25.76 -16.39 15.63
CA ASP A 212 -26.93 -16.74 16.45
C ASP A 212 -27.80 -15.50 16.76
N GLN A 213 -27.17 -14.41 17.20
CA GLN A 213 -27.88 -13.12 17.42
C GLN A 213 -28.55 -12.59 16.15
N TRP A 214 -27.92 -12.80 14.99
CA TRP A 214 -28.49 -12.36 13.72
C TRP A 214 -29.67 -13.23 13.28
N GLU A 215 -29.62 -14.55 13.50
CA GLU A 215 -30.75 -15.45 13.27
C GLU A 215 -31.94 -15.14 14.17
N GLU A 216 -31.71 -14.90 15.47
CA GLU A 216 -32.74 -14.47 16.42
C GLU A 216 -33.40 -13.15 15.99
N SER A 217 -32.63 -12.20 15.45
CA SER A 217 -33.16 -10.94 14.93
C SER A 217 -33.95 -11.09 13.62
N ARG A 218 -33.66 -12.13 12.82
CA ARG A 218 -34.31 -12.42 11.54
C ARG A 218 -35.62 -13.19 11.69
N GLU A 219 -35.72 -14.10 12.64
CA GLU A 219 -36.93 -14.90 12.89
C GLU A 219 -38.23 -14.08 12.97
N PRO A 220 -38.30 -12.93 13.66
CA PRO A 220 -39.52 -12.12 13.70
C PRO A 220 -39.85 -11.40 12.38
N LEU A 221 -38.87 -11.16 11.50
CA LEU A 221 -39.08 -10.49 10.21
C LEU A 221 -39.62 -11.43 9.12
N LEU A 222 -39.36 -12.74 9.24
CA LEU A 222 -39.85 -13.76 8.29
C LEU A 222 -41.26 -14.25 8.61
N LYS A 223 -41.80 -13.90 9.80
CA LYS A 223 -43.14 -14.27 10.27
C LYS A 223 -44.21 -13.19 10.01
N GLN A 224 -43.85 -12.09 9.32
CA GLN A 224 -44.77 -11.05 8.81
C GLN A 224 -45.07 -11.26 7.33
#